data_AF-A0A239WLJ0-F1
#
_entry.id   AF-A0A239WLJ0-F1
#
_cell.length_a   1.000
_cell.length_b   1.000
_cell.length_c   1.000
_cell.angle_alpha   90.00
_cell.angle_beta   90.00
_cell.angle_gamma   90.00
#
_symmetry.space_group_name_H-M   'P 1'
#
loop_
_entity.id
_entity.type
_entity.pdbx_description
1 polymer ?
#
loop_
_entity_poly.entity_id
_entity_poly.type
_entity_poly.pdbx_seq_one_letter_code
_entity_poly.pdbx_strand_id
1 'polypeptide(L)'
;MIEPIKHFAVNWVDGMKISREHFVQQENFVIDSIRDANSLPVNKFNYGLLPVHDHYSDKNIYEIHNTATNDAQLIIKKLTAITVAGHRIEISDHKANIRSLNKNTANDQEDSDGQFYILASVNPFEKIPFGEIDAEEIPPRHPYSKPNYRIELVETSILNSSYSGGNYLILGKVAIKSGIAQIDNNFIPPCTSVESHVKLVEYYNSYSHSMSNLRHFAFKILQKTAHKNQNNELANNVKTICKTIIDHVSENYFSFKNVVIHQPPIFMMNIFSKLGLYIYNDTQLMIPAEMEEMLNYSLEWSEVAPHTLLNQLSAVAEIDYSHHDSGDVFFNIQMMLRSLEQILGKLSELDYIGQRKENIIVNEQEVRSTIDPKKGWSVID
;
A
#
# COMPACT_ATOMS: atom_id res chain seq x y z
N MET A 1 -3.25 0.05 21.58
CA MET A 1 -3.49 0.95 22.72
C MET A 1 -4.08 0.07 23.78
N ILE A 2 -3.36 -0.14 24.89
CA ILE A 2 -3.83 -1.03 25.95
C ILE A 2 -4.88 -0.25 26.73
N GLU A 3 -6.12 -0.72 26.69
CA GLU A 3 -7.19 -0.17 27.51
C GLU A 3 -7.17 -0.82 28.89
N PRO A 4 -7.56 -0.10 29.96
CA PRO A 4 -7.73 -0.73 31.26
C PRO A 4 -8.87 -1.76 31.22
N ILE A 5 -8.72 -2.81 32.03
CA ILE A 5 -9.79 -3.78 32.33
C ILE A 5 -10.95 -3.03 33.00
N LYS A 6 -12.17 -3.26 32.50
CA LYS A 6 -13.42 -2.63 32.97
C LYS A 6 -14.38 -3.64 33.60
N HIS A 7 -14.26 -4.93 33.27
CA HIS A 7 -15.09 -6.01 33.81
C HIS A 7 -14.26 -6.89 34.73
N PHE A 8 -14.79 -7.20 35.92
CA PHE A 8 -14.07 -7.95 36.97
C PHE A 8 -14.76 -9.27 37.29
N ALA A 9 -13.97 -10.24 37.75
CA ALA A 9 -14.46 -11.56 38.14
C ALA A 9 -15.47 -11.48 39.28
N VAL A 10 -16.46 -12.39 39.26
CA VAL A 10 -17.40 -12.53 40.37
C VAL A 10 -16.68 -13.15 41.57
N ASN A 11 -16.80 -12.50 42.72
CA ASN A 11 -16.31 -13.05 43.99
C ASN A 11 -17.30 -14.08 44.55
N TRP A 12 -17.11 -15.35 44.24
CA TRP A 12 -17.97 -16.44 44.70
C TRP A 12 -17.72 -16.78 46.17
N VAL A 13 -18.78 -16.85 46.96
CA VAL A 13 -18.75 -17.19 48.39
C VAL A 13 -19.78 -18.27 48.69
N ASP A 14 -19.49 -19.15 49.65
CA ASP A 14 -20.42 -20.20 50.06
C ASP A 14 -21.76 -19.62 50.56
N GLY A 15 -22.87 -20.27 50.21
CA GLY A 15 -24.23 -19.81 50.51
C GLY A 15 -24.73 -18.61 49.68
N MET A 16 -23.96 -18.13 48.71
CA MET A 16 -24.36 -17.02 47.83
C MET A 16 -25.52 -17.43 46.90
N LYS A 17 -26.55 -16.57 46.80
CA LYS A 17 -27.64 -16.76 45.82
C LYS A 17 -27.17 -16.41 44.41
N ILE A 18 -27.28 -17.37 43.50
CA ILE A 18 -26.86 -17.21 42.10
C ILE A 18 -27.98 -16.56 41.29
N SER A 19 -27.62 -15.63 40.41
CA SER A 19 -28.54 -14.94 39.50
C SER A 19 -27.95 -14.81 38.10
N ARG A 20 -28.78 -14.43 37.13
CA ARG A 20 -28.35 -14.17 35.73
C ARG A 20 -27.22 -13.16 35.66
N GLU A 21 -27.27 -12.12 36.50
CA GLU A 21 -26.28 -11.04 36.53
C GLU A 21 -24.88 -11.55 36.84
N HIS A 22 -24.74 -12.54 37.72
CA HIS A 22 -23.44 -13.14 38.04
C HIS A 22 -22.84 -13.86 36.83
N PHE A 23 -23.65 -14.58 36.06
CA PHE A 23 -23.18 -15.21 34.82
C PHE A 23 -22.77 -14.17 33.77
N VAL A 24 -23.56 -13.11 33.61
CA VAL A 24 -23.23 -12.02 32.66
C VAL A 24 -21.95 -11.30 33.06
N GLN A 25 -21.76 -11.00 34.35
CA GLN A 25 -20.53 -10.37 34.86
C GLN A 25 -19.32 -11.26 34.65
N GLN A 26 -19.43 -12.55 34.99
CA GLN A 26 -18.34 -13.50 34.81
C GLN A 26 -17.96 -13.65 33.33
N GLU A 27 -18.95 -13.70 32.44
CA GLU A 27 -18.70 -13.77 31.00
C GLU A 27 -18.06 -12.48 30.47
N ASN A 28 -18.53 -11.31 30.90
CA ASN A 28 -17.92 -10.03 30.51
C ASN A 28 -16.48 -9.91 31.01
N PHE A 29 -16.17 -10.39 32.23
CA PHE A 29 -14.80 -10.49 32.72
C PHE A 29 -13.93 -11.39 31.83
N VAL A 30 -14.44 -12.54 31.40
CA VAL A 30 -13.72 -13.45 30.49
C VAL A 30 -13.44 -12.77 29.14
N ILE A 31 -14.47 -12.15 28.55
CA ILE A 31 -14.36 -11.39 27.29
C ILE A 31 -13.30 -10.30 27.40
N ASP A 32 -13.37 -9.51 28.47
CA ASP A 32 -12.45 -8.41 28.73
C ASP A 32 -11.01 -8.92 28.94
N SER A 33 -10.84 -9.99 29.71
CA SER A 33 -9.53 -10.62 29.94
C SER A 33 -8.90 -11.17 28.65
N ILE A 34 -9.70 -11.76 27.76
CA ILE A 34 -9.24 -12.23 26.45
C ILE A 34 -8.83 -11.05 25.57
N ARG A 35 -9.64 -9.97 25.56
CA ARG A 35 -9.30 -8.73 24.87
C ARG A 35 -7.99 -8.14 25.37
N ASP A 36 -7.81 -8.07 26.70
CA ASP A 36 -6.60 -7.52 27.32
C ASP A 36 -5.37 -8.31 26.88
N ALA A 37 -5.42 -9.65 27.01
CA ALA A 37 -4.36 -10.56 26.56
C ALA A 37 -4.03 -10.38 25.07
N ASN A 38 -5.04 -10.22 24.20
CA ASN A 38 -4.85 -9.98 22.77
C ASN A 38 -4.27 -8.59 22.48
N SER A 39 -4.50 -7.59 23.35
CA SER A 39 -4.01 -6.23 23.18
C SER A 39 -2.52 -6.08 23.52
N LEU A 40 -1.97 -6.95 24.38
CA LEU A 40 -0.57 -6.91 24.81
C LEU A 40 0.44 -6.99 23.65
N PRO A 41 0.32 -7.92 22.68
CA PRO A 41 1.22 -7.98 21.53
C PRO A 41 0.89 -6.93 20.44
N VAL A 42 -0.28 -6.26 20.52
CA VAL A 42 -0.70 -5.28 19.52
C VAL A 42 0.02 -3.95 19.72
N ASN A 43 0.65 -3.48 18.66
CA ASN A 43 1.38 -2.23 18.56
C ASN A 43 0.83 -1.38 17.41
N LYS A 44 1.52 -0.28 17.07
CA LYS A 44 1.05 0.70 16.08
C LYS A 44 0.99 0.17 14.65
N PHE A 45 1.57 -1.00 14.36
CA PHE A 45 1.77 -1.47 13.00
C PHE A 45 1.39 -2.94 12.79
N ASN A 46 0.81 -3.65 13.76
CA ASN A 46 0.46 -5.08 13.61
C ASN A 46 -1.02 -5.38 13.93
N TYR A 47 -1.91 -4.41 13.74
CA TYR A 47 -3.35 -4.60 13.86
C TYR A 47 -4.01 -4.55 12.48
N GLY A 48 -5.33 -4.74 12.43
CA GLY A 48 -6.11 -4.65 11.20
C GLY A 48 -6.51 -6.00 10.65
N LEU A 49 -6.52 -6.10 9.32
CA LEU A 49 -6.97 -7.29 8.63
C LEU A 49 -6.08 -8.49 8.93
N LEU A 50 -6.71 -9.64 9.15
CA LEU A 50 -6.05 -10.91 9.41
C LEU A 50 -5.91 -11.73 8.11
N PRO A 51 -4.89 -12.61 8.01
CA PRO A 51 -4.69 -13.47 6.86
C PRO A 51 -5.89 -14.38 6.60
N VAL A 52 -6.28 -14.52 5.33
CA VAL A 52 -7.29 -15.48 4.88
C VAL A 52 -6.58 -16.68 4.28
N HIS A 53 -6.65 -17.83 4.96
CA HIS A 53 -5.96 -19.07 4.55
C HIS A 53 -6.65 -19.83 3.42
N ASP A 54 -7.84 -19.40 2.99
CA ASP A 54 -8.54 -20.05 1.90
C ASP A 54 -8.00 -19.55 0.54
N HIS A 55 -7.26 -20.43 -0.13
CA HIS A 55 -6.62 -20.15 -1.43
C HIS A 55 -7.64 -19.94 -2.57
N TYR A 56 -8.89 -20.37 -2.39
CA TYR A 56 -9.92 -20.32 -3.44
C TYR A 56 -11.02 -19.28 -3.15
N SER A 57 -11.01 -18.65 -1.99
CA SER A 57 -11.98 -17.60 -1.65
C SER A 57 -11.64 -16.27 -2.32
N ASP A 58 -12.68 -15.53 -2.72
CA ASP A 58 -12.56 -14.11 -3.08
C ASP A 58 -11.95 -13.34 -1.89
N LYS A 59 -10.74 -12.78 -2.09
CA LYS A 59 -10.01 -12.03 -1.06
C LYS A 59 -10.49 -10.59 -0.91
N ASN A 60 -11.46 -10.16 -1.72
CA ASN A 60 -12.08 -8.86 -1.58
C ASN A 60 -12.96 -8.82 -0.32
N ILE A 61 -12.64 -7.90 0.57
CA ILE A 61 -13.34 -7.73 1.86
C ILE A 61 -14.73 -7.15 1.63
N TYR A 62 -14.83 -6.19 0.71
CA TYR A 62 -16.08 -5.50 0.40
C TYR A 62 -16.17 -5.09 -1.07
N GLU A 63 -17.39 -4.78 -1.49
CA GLU A 63 -17.71 -4.20 -2.79
C GLU A 63 -18.82 -3.15 -2.64
N ILE A 64 -18.85 -2.19 -3.57
CA ILE A 64 -19.93 -1.20 -3.66
C ILE A 64 -20.65 -1.38 -4.99
N HIS A 65 -21.96 -1.59 -4.93
CA HIS A 65 -22.82 -1.68 -6.10
C HIS A 65 -23.68 -0.42 -6.20
N ASN A 66 -23.46 0.37 -7.25
CA ASN A 66 -24.33 1.47 -7.60
C ASN A 66 -25.58 0.94 -8.31
N THR A 67 -26.75 1.44 -7.91
CA THR A 67 -28.05 1.03 -8.44
C THR A 67 -28.57 2.05 -9.45
N ALA A 68 -29.55 1.66 -10.27
CA ALA A 68 -30.18 2.53 -11.25
C ALA A 68 -30.93 3.73 -10.64
N THR A 69 -31.22 3.71 -9.33
CA THR A 69 -31.89 4.81 -8.60
C THR A 69 -30.92 5.81 -7.97
N ASN A 70 -29.63 5.79 -8.37
CA ASN A 70 -28.54 6.56 -7.76
C ASN A 70 -28.32 6.25 -6.27
N ASP A 71 -28.76 5.08 -5.79
CA ASP A 71 -28.35 4.55 -4.48
C ASP A 71 -27.12 3.66 -4.63
N ALA A 72 -26.38 3.51 -3.54
CA ALA A 72 -25.22 2.62 -3.49
C ALA A 72 -25.34 1.64 -2.33
N GLN A 73 -25.08 0.36 -2.59
CA GLN A 73 -25.07 -0.71 -1.60
C GLN A 73 -23.62 -1.12 -1.30
N LEU A 74 -23.23 -1.06 -0.03
CA LEU A 74 -21.99 -1.63 0.48
C LEU A 74 -22.26 -3.09 0.88
N ILE A 75 -21.43 -3.99 0.38
CA ILE A 75 -21.48 -5.42 0.71
C ILE A 75 -20.14 -5.79 1.32
N ILE A 76 -20.12 -6.19 2.59
CA ILE A 76 -18.96 -6.81 3.23
C ILE A 76 -19.09 -8.33 3.02
N LYS A 77 -18.20 -8.90 2.20
CA LYS A 77 -18.21 -10.34 1.88
C LYS A 77 -17.74 -11.15 3.08
N LYS A 78 -16.49 -10.92 3.49
CA LYS A 78 -15.86 -11.54 4.65
C LYS A 78 -14.81 -10.60 5.23
N LEU A 79 -14.98 -10.26 6.50
CA LEU A 79 -14.05 -9.44 7.26
C LEU A 79 -13.61 -10.24 8.47
N THR A 80 -12.31 -10.47 8.58
CA THR A 80 -11.66 -11.00 9.78
C THR A 80 -10.54 -10.04 10.16
N ALA A 81 -10.61 -9.46 11.35
CA ALA A 81 -9.68 -8.42 11.77
C ALA A 81 -9.45 -8.38 13.28
N ILE A 82 -8.37 -7.72 13.69
CA ILE A 82 -8.09 -7.32 15.06
C ILE A 82 -7.97 -5.80 15.17
N THR A 83 -8.63 -5.20 16.16
CA THR A 83 -8.55 -3.75 16.38
C THR A 83 -7.32 -3.36 17.21
N VAL A 84 -7.03 -2.06 17.27
CA VAL A 84 -5.93 -1.51 18.11
C VAL A 84 -6.09 -1.81 19.59
N ALA A 85 -7.33 -2.02 20.05
CA ALA A 85 -7.68 -2.37 21.42
C ALA A 85 -7.70 -3.90 21.68
N GLY A 86 -7.36 -4.73 20.69
CA GLY A 86 -7.29 -6.19 20.84
C GLY A 86 -8.62 -6.94 20.62
N HIS A 87 -9.65 -6.27 20.10
CA HIS A 87 -10.92 -6.94 19.78
C HIS A 87 -10.85 -7.63 18.43
N ARG A 88 -11.44 -8.83 18.34
CA ARG A 88 -11.63 -9.56 17.07
C ARG A 88 -12.94 -9.14 16.40
N ILE A 89 -12.88 -8.78 15.13
CA ILE A 89 -14.03 -8.49 14.27
C ILE A 89 -14.18 -9.63 13.27
N GLU A 90 -15.38 -10.21 13.21
CA GLU A 90 -15.74 -11.25 12.25
C GLU A 90 -17.13 -10.95 11.67
N ILE A 91 -17.17 -10.47 10.42
CA ILE A 91 -18.40 -10.10 9.71
C ILE A 91 -18.42 -10.86 8.39
N SER A 92 -19.57 -11.40 8.01
CA SER A 92 -19.76 -12.07 6.72
C SER A 92 -21.13 -11.73 6.14
N ASP A 93 -21.21 -11.62 4.82
CA ASP A 93 -22.43 -11.36 4.05
C ASP A 93 -23.27 -10.16 4.55
N HIS A 94 -22.61 -9.11 5.04
CA HIS A 94 -23.30 -7.92 5.53
C HIS A 94 -23.58 -6.94 4.39
N LYS A 95 -24.84 -6.50 4.27
CA LYS A 95 -25.28 -5.54 3.25
C LYS A 95 -25.86 -4.30 3.92
N ALA A 96 -25.41 -3.14 3.49
CA ALA A 96 -25.89 -1.86 3.98
C ALA A 96 -26.06 -0.86 2.83
N ASN A 97 -27.08 0.00 2.91
CA ASN A 97 -27.23 1.11 1.97
C ASN A 97 -26.32 2.26 2.43
N ILE A 98 -25.43 2.74 1.55
CA ILE A 98 -24.43 3.78 1.86
C ILE A 98 -25.08 5.07 2.38
N ARG A 99 -26.23 5.49 1.82
CA ARG A 99 -26.94 6.68 2.29
C ARG A 99 -27.46 6.49 3.72
N SER A 100 -27.89 5.27 4.08
CA SER A 100 -28.33 4.98 5.45
C SER A 100 -27.17 4.99 6.45
N LEU A 101 -25.94 4.68 6.01
CA LEU A 101 -24.75 4.73 6.86
C LEU A 101 -24.26 6.16 7.12
N ASN A 102 -24.54 7.08 6.20
CA ASN A 102 -24.13 8.48 6.31
C ASN A 102 -25.02 9.29 7.28
N LYS A 103 -26.29 8.88 7.46
CA LYS A 103 -27.26 9.60 8.31
C LYS A 103 -26.98 9.60 9.81
N ASN A 104 -25.90 8.94 10.27
CA ASN A 104 -25.49 8.94 11.67
C ASN A 104 -24.61 10.14 12.05
N THR A 105 -24.19 10.98 11.10
CA THR A 105 -23.62 12.31 11.41
C THR A 105 -24.74 13.32 11.60
N ALA A 106 -24.73 14.04 12.72
CA ALA A 106 -25.82 14.86 13.28
C ALA A 106 -26.36 16.04 12.43
N ASN A 107 -26.14 16.08 11.12
CA ASN A 107 -26.66 17.10 10.22
C ASN A 107 -27.51 16.44 9.12
N ASP A 108 -28.83 16.63 9.24
CA ASP A 108 -29.84 16.34 8.23
C ASP A 108 -29.68 17.28 7.01
N GLN A 109 -28.55 17.20 6.30
CA GLN A 109 -28.39 17.86 5.00
C GLN A 109 -28.34 16.80 3.91
N GLU A 110 -29.29 16.90 2.98
CA GLU A 110 -29.60 15.91 1.94
C GLU A 110 -28.52 15.75 0.85
N ASP A 111 -27.39 16.43 0.91
CA ASP A 111 -26.28 16.30 -0.05
C ASP A 111 -24.92 16.28 0.65
N SER A 112 -24.56 15.13 1.22
CA SER A 112 -23.24 14.93 1.83
C SER A 112 -22.21 14.51 0.77
N ASP A 113 -21.89 15.42 -0.15
CA ASP A 113 -20.72 15.27 -1.00
C ASP A 113 -19.46 15.36 -0.13
N GLY A 114 -18.55 14.39 -0.24
CA GLY A 114 -17.44 14.31 0.69
C GLY A 114 -16.55 13.08 0.55
N GLN A 115 -15.57 12.99 1.44
CA GLN A 115 -14.68 11.85 1.60
C GLN A 115 -14.96 11.19 2.94
N PHE A 116 -15.22 9.89 2.91
CA PHE A 116 -15.61 9.12 4.08
C PHE A 116 -14.71 7.89 4.22
N TYR A 117 -14.42 7.52 5.46
CA TYR A 117 -13.88 6.21 5.80
C TYR A 117 -15.03 5.23 6.05
N ILE A 118 -14.86 3.99 5.61
CA ILE A 118 -15.69 2.86 6.01
C ILE A 118 -15.09 2.29 7.30
N LEU A 119 -15.83 2.37 8.41
CA LEU A 119 -15.41 1.80 9.69
C LEU A 119 -16.18 0.53 9.99
N ALA A 120 -15.48 -0.48 10.48
CA ALA A 120 -16.08 -1.60 11.21
C ALA A 120 -15.74 -1.46 12.68
N SER A 121 -16.74 -1.44 13.55
CA SER A 121 -16.58 -1.39 15.00
C SER A 121 -17.25 -2.58 15.68
N VAL A 122 -16.81 -2.87 16.91
CA VAL A 122 -17.33 -3.97 17.72
C VAL A 122 -17.59 -3.52 19.15
N ASN A 123 -18.73 -3.93 19.68
CA ASN A 123 -19.03 -3.93 21.10
C ASN A 123 -19.29 -5.37 21.56
N PRO A 124 -18.33 -6.04 22.22
CA PRO A 124 -18.49 -7.44 22.62
C PRO A 124 -19.38 -7.61 23.86
N PHE A 125 -19.68 -6.54 24.58
CA PHE A 125 -20.52 -6.56 25.78
C PHE A 125 -22.01 -6.37 25.45
N GLU A 126 -22.31 -5.92 24.23
CA GLU A 126 -23.67 -5.88 23.67
C GLU A 126 -23.89 -7.11 22.79
N LYS A 127 -24.66 -8.07 23.29
CA LYS A 127 -24.86 -9.37 22.64
C LYS A 127 -26.07 -9.37 21.74
N ILE A 128 -25.88 -9.79 20.50
CA ILE A 128 -26.92 -9.94 19.49
C ILE A 128 -27.27 -11.43 19.36
N PRO A 129 -28.55 -11.82 19.50
CA PRO A 129 -28.98 -13.20 19.31
C PRO A 129 -28.78 -13.66 17.85
N PHE A 130 -28.35 -14.90 17.64
CA PHE A 130 -28.20 -15.49 16.30
C PHE A 130 -28.33 -17.03 16.29
N GLY A 131 -28.42 -17.61 15.09
CA GLY A 131 -28.58 -19.05 14.86
C GLY A 131 -30.01 -19.39 14.45
N GLU A 132 -30.21 -20.57 13.88
CA GLU A 132 -31.55 -21.04 13.52
C GLU A 132 -32.35 -21.32 14.79
N ILE A 133 -33.61 -20.85 14.82
CA ILE A 133 -34.52 -21.06 15.95
C ILE A 133 -34.98 -22.51 15.90
N ASP A 134 -34.82 -23.23 17.01
CA ASP A 134 -35.38 -24.56 17.17
C ASP A 134 -36.90 -24.45 17.38
N ALA A 135 -37.68 -25.07 16.49
CA ALA A 135 -39.14 -25.06 16.55
C ALA A 135 -39.69 -25.84 17.76
N GLU A 136 -38.90 -26.76 18.31
CA GLU A 136 -39.27 -27.55 19.51
C GLU A 136 -38.92 -26.82 20.81
N GLU A 137 -38.11 -25.75 20.77
CA GLU A 137 -37.80 -24.95 21.95
C GLU A 137 -38.95 -24.00 22.31
N ILE A 138 -39.40 -24.05 23.58
CA ILE A 138 -40.49 -23.21 24.09
C ILE A 138 -40.01 -22.39 25.30
N PRO A 139 -39.98 -21.04 25.22
CA PRO A 139 -40.36 -20.22 24.07
C PRO A 139 -39.30 -20.26 22.96
N PRO A 140 -39.71 -20.11 21.68
CA PRO A 140 -38.76 -20.06 20.57
C PRO A 140 -37.77 -18.92 20.75
N ARG A 141 -36.47 -19.23 20.67
CA ARG A 141 -35.40 -18.24 20.76
C ARG A 141 -34.22 -18.62 19.87
N HIS A 142 -33.36 -17.65 19.62
CA HIS A 142 -32.05 -17.93 19.05
C HIS A 142 -31.17 -18.69 20.07
N PRO A 143 -30.46 -19.74 19.63
CA PRO A 143 -29.65 -20.56 20.52
C PRO A 143 -28.34 -19.88 20.95
N TYR A 144 -27.80 -18.98 20.13
CA TYR A 144 -26.48 -18.38 20.32
C TYR A 144 -26.52 -16.86 20.39
N SER A 145 -25.40 -16.25 20.80
CA SER A 145 -25.20 -14.81 20.78
C SER A 145 -23.82 -14.44 20.27
N LYS A 146 -23.73 -13.32 19.55
CA LYS A 146 -22.48 -12.78 19.01
C LYS A 146 -22.31 -11.31 19.43
N PRO A 147 -21.09 -10.74 19.37
CA PRO A 147 -20.87 -9.31 19.56
C PRO A 147 -21.73 -8.45 18.63
N ASN A 148 -22.04 -7.22 19.07
CA ASN A 148 -22.62 -6.22 18.18
C ASN A 148 -21.52 -5.64 17.28
N TYR A 149 -21.65 -5.86 15.98
CA TYR A 149 -20.79 -5.27 14.96
C TYR A 149 -21.53 -4.15 14.25
N ARG A 150 -20.86 -3.04 13.99
CA ARG A 150 -21.43 -1.90 13.26
C ARG A 150 -20.53 -1.51 12.11
N ILE A 151 -21.14 -1.23 10.96
CA ILE A 151 -20.49 -0.60 9.83
C ILE A 151 -20.98 0.85 9.77
N GLU A 152 -20.06 1.80 9.68
CA GLU A 152 -20.36 3.23 9.71
C GLU A 152 -19.54 3.95 8.64
N LEU A 153 -20.07 5.08 8.14
CA LEU A 153 -19.31 6.03 7.34
C LEU A 153 -18.98 7.24 8.19
N VAL A 154 -17.70 7.61 8.20
CA VAL A 154 -17.21 8.74 9.00
C VAL A 154 -16.41 9.66 8.10
N GLU A 155 -16.71 10.96 8.14
CA GLU A 155 -15.93 11.94 7.39
C GLU A 155 -14.44 11.86 7.75
N THR A 156 -13.59 11.96 6.73
CA THR A 156 -12.13 11.86 6.92
C THR A 156 -11.56 12.96 7.82
N SER A 157 -12.26 14.09 7.96
CA SER A 157 -11.93 15.24 8.80
C SER A 157 -12.10 14.96 10.30
N ILE A 158 -13.09 14.16 10.69
CA ILE A 158 -13.55 13.96 12.08
C ILE A 158 -12.69 12.92 12.82
N LEU A 159 -12.15 11.95 12.08
CA LEU A 159 -11.46 10.79 12.67
C LEU A 159 -10.19 11.20 13.44
N ASN A 160 -9.59 12.34 13.13
CA ASN A 160 -8.42 12.88 13.84
C ASN A 160 -8.72 13.47 15.24
N SER A 161 -9.99 13.74 15.58
CA SER A 161 -10.34 14.44 16.84
C SER A 161 -11.26 13.65 17.79
N SER A 162 -12.05 12.69 17.29
CA SER A 162 -13.23 12.19 18.04
C SER A 162 -13.32 10.67 18.24
N TYR A 163 -12.59 9.85 17.47
CA TYR A 163 -12.64 8.38 17.58
C TYR A 163 -11.58 7.84 18.56
N SER A 164 -11.78 8.10 19.86
CA SER A 164 -10.96 7.55 20.95
C SER A 164 -11.57 6.23 21.47
N GLY A 165 -10.78 5.16 21.52
CA GLY A 165 -11.23 3.87 22.07
C GLY A 165 -10.75 2.64 21.28
N GLY A 166 -10.22 2.79 20.07
CA GLY A 166 -9.53 1.70 19.36
C GLY A 166 -10.37 0.44 19.07
N ASN A 167 -11.70 0.49 19.23
CA ASN A 167 -12.64 -0.62 19.05
C ASN A 167 -13.16 -0.72 17.60
N TYR A 168 -12.46 -0.08 16.67
CA TYR A 168 -12.82 -0.03 15.27
C TYR A 168 -11.62 -0.27 14.37
N LEU A 169 -11.91 -0.53 13.10
CA LEU A 169 -10.96 -0.64 12.01
C LEU A 169 -11.48 0.14 10.81
N ILE A 170 -10.60 0.90 10.17
CA ILE A 170 -10.87 1.52 8.87
C ILE A 170 -10.64 0.47 7.79
N LEU A 171 -11.66 0.20 6.97
CA LEU A 171 -11.61 -0.80 5.90
C LEU A 171 -11.31 -0.19 4.54
N GLY A 172 -11.66 1.07 4.33
CA GLY A 172 -11.69 1.68 3.02
C GLY A 172 -12.00 3.16 3.09
N LYS A 173 -11.82 3.82 1.94
CA LYS A 173 -12.19 5.21 1.73
C LYS A 173 -13.11 5.33 0.53
N VAL A 174 -14.15 6.14 0.67
CA VAL A 174 -15.19 6.34 -0.35
C VAL A 174 -15.39 7.84 -0.57
N ALA A 175 -15.37 8.23 -1.84
CA ALA A 175 -15.80 9.52 -2.30
C ALA A 175 -17.29 9.45 -2.65
N ILE A 176 -18.10 10.34 -2.10
CA ILE A 176 -19.49 10.52 -2.51
C ILE A 176 -19.57 11.85 -3.26
N LYS A 177 -20.01 11.79 -4.52
CA LYS A 177 -20.21 12.98 -5.37
C LYS A 177 -21.51 12.84 -6.15
N SER A 178 -22.42 13.81 -5.98
CA SER A 178 -23.72 13.82 -6.67
C SER A 178 -24.49 12.50 -6.51
N GLY A 179 -24.45 11.94 -5.30
CA GLY A 179 -25.09 10.66 -4.95
C GLY A 179 -24.38 9.40 -5.47
N ILE A 180 -23.28 9.52 -6.21
CA ILE A 180 -22.48 8.37 -6.68
C ILE A 180 -21.37 8.10 -5.66
N ALA A 181 -21.32 6.86 -5.17
CA ALA A 181 -20.24 6.39 -4.33
C ALA A 181 -19.11 5.76 -5.17
N GLN A 182 -17.89 6.22 -4.97
CA GLN A 182 -16.68 5.71 -5.61
C GLN A 182 -15.65 5.30 -4.56
N ILE A 183 -15.21 4.04 -4.63
CA ILE A 183 -14.15 3.51 -3.76
C ILE A 183 -12.82 4.09 -4.19
N ASP A 184 -12.01 4.49 -3.21
CA ASP A 184 -10.59 4.72 -3.42
C ASP A 184 -9.84 3.38 -3.58
N ASN A 185 -9.56 3.03 -4.83
CA ASN A 185 -8.84 1.81 -5.16
C ASN A 185 -7.34 1.87 -4.81
N ASN A 186 -6.79 3.00 -4.38
CA ASN A 186 -5.41 3.06 -3.92
C ASN A 186 -5.29 2.85 -2.41
N PHE A 187 -6.38 3.06 -1.68
CA PHE A 187 -6.42 2.86 -0.23
C PHE A 187 -6.05 1.41 0.15
N ILE A 188 -5.15 1.29 1.13
CA ILE A 188 -4.80 0.02 1.75
C ILE A 188 -5.02 0.13 3.26
N PRO A 189 -5.99 -0.60 3.84
CA PRO A 189 -6.29 -0.55 5.26
C PRO A 189 -5.16 -1.13 6.12
N PRO A 190 -5.22 -0.92 7.45
CA PRO A 190 -4.36 -1.63 8.41
C PRO A 190 -4.39 -3.15 8.19
N CYS A 191 -3.23 -3.77 8.22
CA CYS A 191 -3.05 -5.21 7.97
C CYS A 191 -2.04 -5.77 8.96
N THR A 192 -2.36 -6.92 9.56
CA THR A 192 -1.44 -7.62 10.47
C THR A 192 -0.24 -8.21 9.72
N SER A 193 -0.43 -8.57 8.45
CA SER A 193 0.63 -9.07 7.58
C SER A 193 0.41 -8.66 6.12
N VAL A 194 1.44 -8.77 5.29
CA VAL A 194 1.37 -8.53 3.83
C VAL A 194 0.34 -9.46 3.17
N GLU A 195 0.23 -10.72 3.62
CA GLU A 195 -0.76 -11.66 3.09
C GLU A 195 -2.22 -11.37 3.49
N SER A 196 -2.47 -10.45 4.43
CA SER A 196 -3.83 -10.08 4.86
C SER A 196 -4.64 -9.32 3.80
N HIS A 197 -4.00 -8.78 2.76
CA HIS A 197 -4.70 -7.98 1.75
C HIS A 197 -4.18 -8.26 0.33
N VAL A 198 -5.09 -8.40 -0.63
CA VAL A 198 -4.76 -8.79 -2.02
C VAL A 198 -3.75 -7.85 -2.69
N LYS A 199 -3.96 -6.52 -2.59
CA LYS A 199 -3.02 -5.53 -3.16
C LYS A 199 -1.62 -5.60 -2.55
N LEU A 200 -1.51 -5.94 -1.27
CA LEU A 200 -0.19 -6.08 -0.62
C LEU A 200 0.55 -7.31 -1.15
N VAL A 201 -0.16 -8.41 -1.41
CA VAL A 201 0.39 -9.59 -2.07
C VAL A 201 0.80 -9.27 -3.52
N GLU A 202 0.01 -8.48 -4.24
CA GLU A 202 0.37 -8.01 -5.59
C GLU A 202 1.65 -7.18 -5.57
N TYR A 203 1.78 -6.22 -4.65
CA TYR A 203 3.01 -5.46 -4.46
C TYR A 203 4.19 -6.35 -4.08
N TYR A 204 4.00 -7.31 -3.17
CA TYR A 204 5.04 -8.28 -2.80
C TYR A 204 5.59 -9.02 -4.03
N ASN A 205 4.70 -9.54 -4.88
CA ASN A 205 5.10 -10.26 -6.10
C ASN A 205 5.80 -9.33 -7.10
N SER A 206 5.25 -8.13 -7.32
CA SER A 206 5.84 -7.12 -8.20
C SER A 206 7.24 -6.72 -7.74
N TYR A 207 7.41 -6.48 -6.45
CA TYR A 207 8.70 -6.10 -5.86
C TYR A 207 9.72 -7.22 -5.89
N SER A 208 9.28 -8.47 -5.69
CA SER A 208 10.14 -9.65 -5.88
C SER A 208 10.70 -9.69 -7.29
N HIS A 209 9.84 -9.44 -8.29
CA HIS A 209 10.23 -9.38 -9.69
C HIS A 209 11.21 -8.23 -9.95
N SER A 210 10.90 -7.01 -9.51
CA SER A 210 11.78 -5.86 -9.67
C SER A 210 13.15 -6.07 -9.01
N MET A 211 13.18 -6.65 -7.81
CA MET A 211 14.43 -6.96 -7.12
C MET A 211 15.29 -7.95 -7.92
N SER A 212 14.67 -8.96 -8.53
CA SER A 212 15.36 -9.92 -9.40
C SER A 212 15.91 -9.26 -10.67
N ASN A 213 15.10 -8.44 -11.35
CA ASN A 213 15.48 -7.75 -12.58
C ASN A 213 16.61 -6.75 -12.33
N LEU A 214 16.47 -5.89 -11.32
CA LEU A 214 17.50 -4.91 -10.95
C LEU A 214 18.83 -5.59 -10.67
N ARG A 215 18.83 -6.69 -9.89
CA ARG A 215 20.04 -7.48 -9.65
C ARG A 215 20.62 -8.04 -10.95
N HIS A 216 19.78 -8.59 -11.83
CA HIS A 216 20.23 -9.13 -13.12
C HIS A 216 20.86 -8.06 -14.00
N PHE A 217 20.21 -6.91 -14.17
CA PHE A 217 20.72 -5.80 -14.96
C PHE A 217 22.03 -5.24 -14.38
N ALA A 218 22.10 -5.07 -13.06
CA ALA A 218 23.30 -4.62 -12.36
C ALA A 218 24.48 -5.56 -12.62
N PHE A 219 24.30 -6.88 -12.50
CA PHE A 219 25.36 -7.85 -12.82
C PHE A 219 25.83 -7.75 -14.27
N LYS A 220 24.89 -7.66 -15.23
CA LYS A 220 25.22 -7.55 -16.66
C LYS A 220 26.04 -6.29 -16.97
N ILE A 221 25.70 -5.17 -16.33
CA ILE A 221 26.45 -3.91 -16.45
C ILE A 221 27.85 -4.04 -15.85
N LEU A 222 27.98 -4.59 -14.63
CA LEU A 222 29.27 -4.76 -13.96
C LEU A 222 30.22 -5.69 -14.73
N GLN A 223 29.72 -6.83 -15.23
CA GLN A 223 30.53 -7.76 -16.03
C GLN A 223 31.03 -7.10 -17.32
N LYS A 224 30.14 -6.38 -18.02
CA LYS A 224 30.48 -5.69 -19.28
C LYS A 224 31.52 -4.59 -19.08
N THR A 225 31.35 -3.77 -18.04
CA THR A 225 32.31 -2.71 -17.71
C THR A 225 33.67 -3.27 -17.31
N ALA A 226 33.71 -4.42 -16.63
CA ALA A 226 34.94 -5.13 -16.30
C ALA A 226 35.63 -5.72 -17.55
N HIS A 227 34.89 -6.44 -18.42
CA HIS A 227 35.44 -7.04 -19.63
C HIS A 227 36.03 -6.01 -20.61
N LYS A 228 35.44 -4.81 -20.66
CA LYS A 228 35.93 -3.71 -21.51
C LYS A 228 36.94 -2.80 -20.81
N ASN A 229 37.37 -3.13 -19.59
CA ASN A 229 38.28 -2.31 -18.77
C ASN A 229 37.85 -0.82 -18.70
N GLN A 230 36.54 -0.57 -18.57
CA GLN A 230 36.01 0.79 -18.56
C GLN A 230 36.34 1.49 -17.23
N ASN A 231 37.17 2.54 -17.28
CA ASN A 231 37.61 3.29 -16.09
C ASN A 231 37.26 4.78 -16.17
N ASN A 232 36.31 5.17 -17.02
CA ASN A 232 35.82 6.55 -17.07
C ASN A 232 34.82 6.83 -15.92
N GLU A 233 34.67 8.10 -15.57
CA GLU A 233 33.86 8.52 -14.41
C GLU A 233 32.39 8.14 -14.53
N LEU A 234 31.78 8.32 -15.71
CA LEU A 234 30.41 7.87 -15.98
C LEU A 234 30.22 6.37 -15.68
N ALA A 235 31.12 5.52 -16.16
CA ALA A 235 31.08 4.09 -15.90
C ALA A 235 31.33 3.77 -14.42
N ASN A 236 32.19 4.51 -13.73
CA ASN A 236 32.42 4.34 -12.30
C ASN A 236 31.17 4.69 -11.47
N ASN A 237 30.51 5.81 -11.78
CA ASN A 237 29.28 6.23 -11.12
C ASN A 237 28.14 5.21 -11.33
N VAL A 238 27.95 4.71 -12.56
CA VAL A 238 26.99 3.65 -12.84
C VAL A 238 27.34 2.34 -12.10
N LYS A 239 28.63 1.98 -12.01
CA LYS A 239 29.07 0.81 -11.24
C LYS A 239 28.74 0.95 -9.75
N THR A 240 28.91 2.14 -9.17
CA THR A 240 28.59 2.41 -7.76
C THR A 240 27.12 2.06 -7.48
N ILE A 241 26.19 2.63 -8.26
CA ILE A 241 24.75 2.34 -8.13
C ILE A 241 24.46 0.83 -8.31
N CYS A 242 25.08 0.18 -9.30
CA CYS A 242 24.89 -1.25 -9.53
C CYS A 242 25.38 -2.12 -8.36
N LYS A 243 26.52 -1.77 -7.73
CA LYS A 243 27.04 -2.47 -6.55
C LYS A 243 26.10 -2.29 -5.37
N THR A 244 25.68 -1.05 -5.09
CA THR A 244 24.71 -0.74 -4.04
C THR A 244 23.43 -1.56 -4.16
N ILE A 245 22.89 -1.70 -5.37
CA ILE A 245 21.72 -2.55 -5.63
C ILE A 245 22.03 -4.02 -5.29
N ILE A 246 23.14 -4.57 -5.78
CA ILE A 246 23.49 -5.99 -5.54
C ILE A 246 23.70 -6.27 -4.05
N ASP A 247 24.41 -5.40 -3.35
CA ASP A 247 24.69 -5.54 -1.93
C ASP A 247 23.39 -5.46 -1.13
N HIS A 248 22.54 -4.47 -1.42
CA HIS A 248 21.23 -4.33 -0.79
C HIS A 248 20.33 -5.55 -1.02
N VAL A 249 20.24 -6.05 -2.25
CA VAL A 249 19.46 -7.26 -2.55
C VAL A 249 20.01 -8.46 -1.80
N SER A 250 21.33 -8.60 -1.72
CA SER A 250 21.98 -9.72 -1.03
C SER A 250 21.69 -9.73 0.46
N GLU A 251 21.70 -8.56 1.11
CA GLU A 251 21.38 -8.39 2.53
C GLU A 251 19.93 -8.73 2.86
N ASN A 252 18.99 -8.41 1.95
CA ASN A 252 17.56 -8.51 2.23
C ASN A 252 16.90 -9.77 1.63
N TYR A 253 17.58 -10.49 0.74
CA TYR A 253 17.00 -11.62 -0.03
C TYR A 253 16.34 -12.68 0.84
N PHE A 254 17.03 -13.15 1.90
CA PHE A 254 16.49 -14.20 2.76
C PHE A 254 15.23 -13.74 3.52
N SER A 255 15.27 -12.53 4.10
CA SER A 255 14.14 -11.98 4.85
C SER A 255 12.95 -11.70 3.93
N PHE A 256 13.19 -11.09 2.77
CA PHE A 256 12.13 -10.81 1.79
C PHE A 256 11.41 -12.10 1.34
N LYS A 257 12.18 -13.15 1.06
CA LYS A 257 11.63 -14.42 0.58
C LYS A 257 10.88 -15.22 1.64
N ASN A 258 11.34 -15.23 2.89
CA ASN A 258 10.85 -16.18 3.89
C ASN A 258 10.06 -15.54 5.04
N VAL A 259 10.19 -14.23 5.25
CA VAL A 259 9.68 -13.56 6.45
C VAL A 259 8.64 -12.50 6.09
N VAL A 260 8.94 -11.64 5.11
CA VAL A 260 8.17 -10.41 4.83
C VAL A 260 6.68 -10.65 4.57
N ILE A 261 6.31 -11.74 3.88
CA ILE A 261 4.90 -12.02 3.55
C ILE A 261 4.03 -12.22 4.80
N HIS A 262 4.61 -12.71 5.90
CA HIS A 262 3.95 -12.94 7.18
C HIS A 262 4.13 -11.78 8.18
N GLN A 263 4.89 -10.76 7.81
CA GLN A 263 5.14 -9.60 8.65
C GLN A 263 4.21 -8.44 8.29
N PRO A 264 4.01 -7.48 9.21
CA PRO A 264 3.29 -6.27 8.88
C PRO A 264 3.88 -5.50 7.69
N PRO A 265 3.05 -4.71 6.96
CA PRO A 265 3.47 -4.08 5.70
C PRO A 265 4.70 -3.16 5.82
N ILE A 266 4.92 -2.54 6.99
CA ILE A 266 6.09 -1.70 7.27
C ILE A 266 7.43 -2.43 7.06
N PHE A 267 7.49 -3.75 7.29
CA PHE A 267 8.72 -4.53 7.09
C PHE A 267 9.08 -4.66 5.61
N MET A 268 8.07 -4.77 4.73
CA MET A 268 8.28 -4.74 3.29
C MET A 268 8.76 -3.36 2.84
N MET A 269 8.13 -2.30 3.34
CA MET A 269 8.49 -0.92 3.01
C MET A 269 9.91 -0.56 3.43
N ASN A 270 10.33 -0.99 4.63
CA ASN A 270 11.66 -0.73 5.17
C ASN A 270 12.79 -1.22 4.24
N ILE A 271 12.59 -2.34 3.54
CA ILE A 271 13.57 -2.84 2.57
C ILE A 271 13.77 -1.82 1.46
N PHE A 272 12.70 -1.33 0.85
CA PHE A 272 12.80 -0.41 -0.29
C PHE A 272 13.10 1.03 0.12
N SER A 273 12.70 1.45 1.32
CA SER A 273 13.11 2.73 1.89
C SER A 273 14.62 2.81 2.06
N LYS A 274 15.25 1.73 2.57
CA LYS A 274 16.71 1.61 2.64
C LYS A 274 17.36 1.66 1.27
N LEU A 275 16.82 0.96 0.27
CA LEU A 275 17.34 1.01 -1.09
C LEU A 275 17.31 2.44 -1.65
N GLY A 276 16.16 3.13 -1.51
CA GLY A 276 16.01 4.51 -1.93
C GLY A 276 17.05 5.43 -1.28
N LEU A 277 17.25 5.29 0.04
CA LEU A 277 18.24 6.08 0.78
C LEU A 277 19.68 5.76 0.38
N TYR A 278 20.04 4.48 0.17
CA TYR A 278 21.39 4.11 -0.27
C TYR A 278 21.72 4.71 -1.64
N ILE A 279 20.82 4.54 -2.61
CA ILE A 279 21.01 5.11 -3.96
C ILE A 279 21.03 6.64 -3.89
N TYR A 280 20.14 7.27 -3.10
CA TYR A 280 20.16 8.71 -2.90
C TYR A 280 21.50 9.19 -2.36
N ASN A 281 22.02 8.55 -1.32
CA ASN A 281 23.32 8.89 -0.74
C ASN A 281 24.47 8.71 -1.74
N ASP A 282 24.45 7.66 -2.56
CA ASP A 282 25.44 7.49 -3.62
C ASP A 282 25.46 8.68 -4.57
N THR A 283 24.29 9.23 -4.94
CA THR A 283 24.23 10.44 -5.76
C THR A 283 24.83 11.67 -5.07
N GLN A 284 24.64 11.81 -3.75
CA GLN A 284 25.18 12.92 -2.98
C GLN A 284 26.71 12.85 -2.82
N LEU A 285 27.29 11.66 -2.94
CA LEU A 285 28.73 11.44 -2.86
C LEU A 285 29.45 11.66 -4.20
N MET A 286 28.72 11.75 -5.32
CA MET A 286 29.29 12.01 -6.64
C MET A 286 29.68 13.49 -6.81
N ILE A 287 30.67 13.75 -7.65
CA ILE A 287 30.98 15.12 -8.06
C ILE A 287 29.79 15.67 -8.86
N PRO A 288 29.29 16.90 -8.60
CA PRO A 288 28.04 17.40 -9.20
C PRO A 288 27.99 17.34 -10.74
N ALA A 289 29.09 17.69 -11.42
CA ALA A 289 29.17 17.63 -12.88
C ALA A 289 29.07 16.19 -13.42
N GLU A 290 29.64 15.22 -12.71
CA GLU A 290 29.62 13.81 -13.10
C GLU A 290 28.27 13.15 -12.78
N MET A 291 27.63 13.57 -11.69
CA MET A 291 26.25 13.19 -11.37
C MET A 291 25.29 13.69 -12.45
N GLU A 292 25.42 14.96 -12.86
CA GLU A 292 24.61 15.54 -13.93
C GLU A 292 24.82 14.79 -15.25
N GLU A 293 26.08 14.48 -15.61
CA GLU A 293 26.38 13.66 -16.77
C GLU A 293 25.70 12.28 -16.71
N MET A 294 25.80 11.59 -15.57
CA MET A 294 25.17 10.28 -15.37
C MET A 294 23.65 10.36 -15.51
N LEU A 295 23.01 11.35 -14.91
CA LEU A 295 21.56 11.51 -14.97
C LEU A 295 21.07 11.87 -16.38
N ASN A 296 21.80 12.74 -17.09
CA ASN A 296 21.51 13.07 -18.49
C ASN A 296 21.72 11.86 -19.42
N TYR A 297 22.73 11.05 -19.14
CA TYR A 297 22.95 9.79 -19.84
C TYR A 297 21.83 8.77 -19.57
N SER A 298 21.35 8.68 -18.33
CA SER A 298 20.17 7.86 -17.99
C SER A 298 18.92 8.36 -18.73
N LEU A 299 18.68 9.68 -18.77
CA LEU A 299 17.57 10.28 -19.52
C LEU A 299 17.64 9.93 -21.00
N GLU A 300 18.80 10.08 -21.63
CA GLU A 300 19.01 9.81 -23.05
C GLU A 300 18.54 8.40 -23.44
N TRP A 301 18.83 7.41 -22.61
CA TRP A 301 18.54 6.00 -22.91
C TRP A 301 17.20 5.50 -22.39
N SER A 302 16.75 6.02 -21.25
CA SER A 302 15.58 5.49 -20.53
C SER A 302 14.35 6.38 -20.60
N GLU A 303 14.49 7.64 -21.02
CA GLU A 303 13.42 8.65 -20.96
C GLU A 303 12.95 8.99 -19.54
N VAL A 304 13.63 8.50 -18.51
CA VAL A 304 13.38 8.87 -17.12
C VAL A 304 14.11 10.18 -16.83
N ALA A 305 13.35 11.22 -16.46
CA ALA A 305 13.93 12.51 -16.17
C ALA A 305 14.73 12.52 -14.85
N PRO A 306 15.87 13.24 -14.79
CA PRO A 306 16.72 13.31 -13.59
C PRO A 306 15.97 13.68 -12.31
N HIS A 307 15.15 14.73 -12.38
CA HIS A 307 14.37 15.22 -11.25
C HIS A 307 13.32 14.19 -10.80
N THR A 308 12.72 13.43 -11.73
CA THR A 308 11.75 12.38 -11.39
C THR A 308 12.42 11.30 -10.55
N LEU A 309 13.59 10.81 -10.98
CA LEU A 309 14.31 9.78 -10.23
C LEU A 309 14.73 10.27 -8.84
N LEU A 310 15.35 11.46 -8.75
CA LEU A 310 15.81 12.00 -7.47
C LEU A 310 14.65 12.25 -6.49
N ASN A 311 13.52 12.78 -6.98
CA ASN A 311 12.33 12.98 -6.16
C ASN A 311 11.74 11.64 -5.68
N GLN A 312 11.71 10.61 -6.53
CA GLN A 312 11.26 9.28 -6.14
C GLN A 312 12.17 8.66 -5.08
N LEU A 313 13.49 8.77 -5.23
CA LEU A 313 14.45 8.29 -4.24
C LEU A 313 14.27 8.98 -2.89
N SER A 314 14.18 10.32 -2.89
CA SER A 314 13.95 11.10 -1.67
C SER A 314 12.61 10.77 -1.01
N ALA A 315 11.52 10.72 -1.79
CA ALA A 315 10.18 10.38 -1.26
C ALA A 315 10.11 8.97 -0.65
N VAL A 316 10.84 8.00 -1.21
CA VAL A 316 10.91 6.64 -0.66
C VAL A 316 11.89 6.54 0.53
N ALA A 317 12.96 7.35 0.54
CA ALA A 317 13.88 7.43 1.66
C ALA A 317 13.23 8.05 2.92
N GLU A 318 12.32 9.01 2.73
CA GLU A 318 11.68 9.78 3.79
C GLU A 318 10.22 9.37 4.04
N ILE A 319 9.88 8.08 3.85
CA ILE A 319 8.53 7.56 4.12
C ILE A 319 8.13 7.85 5.57
N ASP A 320 7.02 8.59 5.74
CA ASP A 320 6.32 8.71 7.02
C ASP A 320 5.20 7.66 7.08
N TYR A 321 5.43 6.60 7.85
CA TYR A 321 4.55 5.44 7.86
C TYR A 321 3.28 5.67 8.68
N SER A 322 2.13 5.63 8.00
CA SER A 322 0.83 5.51 8.64
C SER A 322 0.26 4.11 8.42
N HIS A 323 -0.03 3.40 9.52
CA HIS A 323 -0.66 2.09 9.42
C HIS A 323 -2.15 2.18 9.00
N HIS A 324 -2.78 3.35 9.16
CA HIS A 324 -4.18 3.61 8.81
C HIS A 324 -4.42 3.65 7.30
N ASP A 325 -3.43 4.11 6.54
CA ASP A 325 -3.46 4.19 5.09
C ASP A 325 -2.04 4.07 4.56
N SER A 326 -1.76 2.95 3.89
CA SER A 326 -0.42 2.64 3.38
C SER A 326 -0.33 2.63 1.86
N GLY A 327 -1.42 2.96 1.17
CA GLY A 327 -1.56 2.84 -0.29
C GLY A 327 -0.50 3.63 -1.06
N ASP A 328 -0.40 4.93 -0.78
CA ASP A 328 0.49 5.86 -1.48
C ASP A 328 1.97 5.52 -1.32
N VAL A 329 2.34 4.99 -0.14
CA VAL A 329 3.73 4.57 0.14
C VAL A 329 4.13 3.41 -0.78
N PHE A 330 3.27 2.41 -0.93
CA PHE A 330 3.52 1.33 -1.88
C PHE A 330 3.54 1.83 -3.32
N PHE A 331 2.61 2.70 -3.70
CA PHE A 331 2.63 3.29 -5.03
C PHE A 331 3.97 4.00 -5.33
N ASN A 332 4.47 4.81 -4.40
CA ASN A 332 5.74 5.54 -4.56
C ASN A 332 6.95 4.61 -4.68
N ILE A 333 7.02 3.55 -3.86
CA ILE A 333 8.06 2.52 -3.98
C ILE A 333 7.99 1.85 -5.36
N GLN A 334 6.79 1.51 -5.83
CA GLN A 334 6.60 0.89 -7.14
C GLN A 334 7.06 1.80 -8.29
N MET A 335 6.82 3.11 -8.19
CA MET A 335 7.28 4.09 -9.18
C MET A 335 8.81 4.20 -9.20
N MET A 336 9.44 4.27 -8.03
CA MET A 336 10.91 4.26 -7.91
C MET A 336 11.51 3.00 -8.55
N LEU A 337 10.99 1.82 -8.21
CA LEU A 337 11.46 0.55 -8.76
C LEU A 337 11.33 0.50 -10.28
N ARG A 338 10.20 0.96 -10.84
CA ARG A 338 9.99 1.03 -12.30
C ARG A 338 11.00 1.93 -12.99
N SER A 339 11.28 3.11 -12.45
CA SER A 339 12.29 4.02 -12.99
C SER A 339 13.67 3.38 -12.99
N LEU A 340 14.06 2.73 -11.88
CA LEU A 340 15.33 2.02 -11.78
C LEU A 340 15.41 0.86 -12.79
N GLU A 341 14.35 0.07 -12.94
CA GLU A 341 14.29 -1.03 -13.90
C GLU A 341 14.40 -0.53 -15.35
N GLN A 342 13.73 0.56 -15.68
CA GLN A 342 13.78 1.17 -17.01
C GLN A 342 15.17 1.68 -17.34
N ILE A 343 15.82 2.38 -16.38
CA ILE A 343 17.19 2.87 -16.53
C ILE A 343 18.16 1.71 -16.67
N LEU A 344 18.24 0.82 -15.67
CA LEU A 344 19.22 -0.25 -15.66
C LEU A 344 18.97 -1.26 -16.78
N GLY A 345 17.71 -1.54 -17.11
CA GLY A 345 17.33 -2.38 -18.24
C GLY A 345 17.95 -1.88 -19.53
N LYS A 346 17.75 -0.61 -19.87
CA LYS A 346 18.33 0.02 -21.07
C LYS A 346 19.85 0.06 -21.03
N LEU A 347 20.45 0.48 -19.93
CA LEU A 347 21.91 0.50 -19.80
C LEU A 347 22.54 -0.90 -19.91
N SER A 348 21.82 -1.94 -19.49
CA SER A 348 22.26 -3.33 -19.62
C SER A 348 22.23 -3.85 -21.07
N GLU A 349 21.50 -3.21 -21.98
CA GLU A 349 21.41 -3.56 -23.41
C GLU A 349 22.56 -2.98 -24.24
N LEU A 350 23.17 -1.87 -23.79
CA LEU A 350 24.23 -1.15 -24.52
C LEU A 350 25.50 -1.97 -24.70
N ASP A 351 26.32 -1.67 -25.71
CA ASP A 351 27.59 -2.38 -25.87
C ASP A 351 28.59 -2.00 -24.77
N TYR A 352 28.56 -0.76 -24.31
CA TYR A 352 29.41 -0.24 -23.23
C TYR A 352 28.78 1.01 -22.61
N ILE A 353 29.15 1.33 -21.37
CA ILE A 353 28.67 2.56 -20.71
C ILE A 353 29.40 3.78 -21.29
N GLY A 354 28.65 4.77 -21.75
CA GLY A 354 29.14 5.94 -22.49
C GLY A 354 28.83 5.92 -23.98
N GLN A 355 28.17 4.88 -24.48
CA GLN A 355 27.59 4.87 -25.83
C GLN A 355 26.47 5.92 -25.92
N ARG A 356 26.54 6.83 -26.88
CA ARG A 356 25.50 7.85 -27.13
C ARG A 356 24.62 7.44 -28.32
N LYS A 357 23.36 7.87 -28.36
CA LYS A 357 22.48 7.68 -29.52
C LYS A 357 23.09 8.37 -30.73
N GLU A 358 23.12 7.70 -31.88
CA GLU A 358 23.54 8.32 -33.13
C GLU A 358 22.53 9.42 -33.50
N ASN A 359 22.93 10.68 -33.35
CA ASN A 359 22.19 11.78 -33.94
C ASN A 359 22.42 11.71 -35.46
N ILE A 360 21.46 11.19 -36.22
CA ILE A 360 21.43 11.39 -37.68
C ILE A 360 21.14 12.88 -37.90
N ILE A 361 22.19 13.69 -37.94
CA ILE A 361 22.11 15.08 -38.39
C ILE A 361 22.13 15.02 -39.91
N VAL A 362 20.94 15.07 -40.53
CA VAL A 362 20.82 15.33 -41.97
C VAL A 362 21.16 16.81 -42.17
N ASN A 363 22.42 17.11 -42.41
CA ASN A 363 22.80 18.38 -43.02
C ASN A 363 22.38 18.30 -44.49
N GLU A 364 21.30 18.97 -44.87
CA GLU A 364 21.07 19.34 -46.25
C GLU A 364 22.27 20.19 -46.71
N GLN A 365 23.21 19.56 -47.41
CA GLN A 365 24.14 20.32 -48.22
C GLN A 365 23.34 20.92 -49.37
N GLU A 366 23.14 22.23 -49.34
CA GLU A 366 22.77 22.98 -50.54
C GLU A 366 23.80 22.67 -51.62
N VAL A 367 23.38 21.89 -52.62
CA VAL A 367 24.14 21.68 -53.85
C VAL A 367 24.19 23.01 -54.56
N ARG A 368 25.27 23.78 -54.35
CA ARG A 368 25.60 24.92 -55.20
C ARG A 368 25.86 24.39 -56.60
N SER A 369 24.88 24.53 -57.48
CA SER A 369 25.02 24.30 -58.90
C SER A 369 26.07 25.25 -59.47
N THR A 370 27.24 24.74 -59.82
CA THR A 370 28.22 25.42 -60.65
C THR A 370 27.74 25.40 -62.10
N ILE A 371 26.83 26.32 -62.43
CA ILE A 371 26.56 26.67 -63.84
C ILE A 371 27.18 28.04 -64.06
N ASP A 372 28.38 28.00 -64.62
CA ASP A 372 29.14 29.11 -65.15
C ASP A 372 28.56 29.48 -66.53
N PRO A 373 27.88 30.62 -66.72
CA PRO A 373 27.47 31.03 -68.05
C PRO A 373 28.64 31.69 -68.76
N LYS A 374 29.23 30.94 -69.68
CA LYS A 374 30.21 31.42 -70.66
C LYS A 374 29.78 32.77 -71.24
N LYS A 375 30.70 33.73 -71.14
CA LYS A 375 30.82 34.93 -71.97
C LYS A 375 30.50 34.60 -73.44
N GLY A 376 29.33 35.02 -73.89
CA GLY A 376 28.93 35.02 -75.30
C GLY A 376 28.65 36.45 -75.72
N TRP A 377 29.45 36.96 -76.64
CA TRP A 377 29.23 38.25 -77.30
C TRP A 377 27.93 38.21 -78.12
N SER A 378 27.15 39.29 -78.09
CA SER A 378 26.25 39.64 -79.19
C SER A 378 26.36 41.12 -79.49
N VAL A 379 26.54 41.39 -80.77
CA VAL A 379 26.63 42.68 -81.44
C VAL A 379 25.21 43.22 -81.66
N ILE A 380 25.12 44.55 -81.81
CA ILE A 380 24.04 45.40 -82.35
C ILE A 380 23.35 46.27 -81.28
N ASP A 381 23.57 47.59 -81.51
CA ASP A 381 23.10 48.86 -80.91
C ASP A 381 23.52 49.28 -79.50
#